data_AF-A0A7L0DQT8-F1
#
_entry.id   AF-A0A7L0DQT8-F1
#
_cell.length_a   1.000
_cell.length_b   1.000
_cell.length_c   1.000
_cell.angle_alpha   90.00
_cell.angle_beta   90.00
_cell.angle_gamma   90.00
#
_symmetry.space_group_name_H-M   'P 1'
#
loop_
_entity.id
_entity.type
_entity.pdbx_description
1 polymer ?
#
loop_
_entity_poly.entity_id
_entity_poly.type
_entity_poly.pdbx_seq_one_letter_code
_entity_poly.pdbx_strand_id
1 'polypeptide(L)'
;ERAVAEVVIHEGYQRVEGGHDLALVRLETPVALGPRVGTICLPRPRHPFAFGTPCWVTGWGNVAENGGGPGGMGHWGLCWGVLGLHGEVLDHWGL
;
A
#
# COMPACT_ATOMS: atom_id res chain seq x y z
N GLU A 1 -6.23 -4.12 19.63
CA GLU A 1 -6.29 -5.03 18.47
C GLU A 1 -7.65 -4.89 17.79
N ARG A 2 -7.75 -5.04 16.47
CA ARG A 2 -9.01 -4.98 15.71
C ARG A 2 -9.18 -6.29 14.99
N ALA A 3 -10.38 -6.87 15.05
CA ALA A 3 -10.69 -8.10 14.35
C ALA A 3 -10.92 -7.85 12.85
N VAL A 4 -10.49 -8.82 12.05
CA VAL A 4 -10.67 -8.83 10.60
C VAL A 4 -11.91 -9.66 10.29
N ALA A 5 -12.86 -9.06 9.56
CA ALA A 5 -14.02 -9.80 9.05
C ALA A 5 -13.68 -10.56 7.77
N GLU A 6 -12.87 -9.96 6.89
CA GLU A 6 -12.61 -10.50 5.56
C GLU A 6 -11.28 -9.99 5.00
N VAL A 7 -10.61 -10.85 4.25
CA VAL A 7 -9.45 -10.50 3.42
C VAL A 7 -9.79 -10.85 1.98
N VAL A 8 -9.75 -9.85 1.10
CA VAL A 8 -10.09 -9.96 -0.31
C VAL A 8 -8.81 -9.81 -1.12
N ILE A 9 -8.36 -10.89 -1.76
CA ILE A 9 -7.13 -10.94 -2.56
C ILE A 9 -7.48 -10.62 -4.01
N HIS A 10 -6.64 -9.85 -4.70
CA HIS A 10 -6.82 -9.58 -6.12
C HIS A 10 -6.93 -10.90 -6.92
N GLU A 11 -7.96 -11.07 -7.74
CA GLU A 11 -8.24 -12.32 -8.48
C GLU A 11 -7.10 -12.75 -9.43
N GLY A 12 -6.43 -11.77 -10.03
CA GLY A 12 -5.24 -11.97 -10.86
C GLY A 12 -3.94 -12.27 -10.10
N TYR A 13 -3.94 -12.22 -8.76
CA TYR A 13 -2.75 -12.57 -7.98
C TYR A 13 -2.48 -14.06 -8.06
N GLN A 14 -1.29 -14.43 -8.54
CA GLN A 14 -0.85 -15.82 -8.63
C GLN A 14 0.46 -16.02 -7.86
N ARG A 15 1.43 -15.12 -8.09
CA ARG A 15 2.74 -15.10 -7.42
C ARG A 15 3.28 -13.67 -7.45
N VAL A 16 4.23 -13.38 -6.57
CA VAL A 16 4.88 -12.05 -6.45
C VAL A 16 5.46 -11.60 -7.80
N GLU A 17 6.04 -12.52 -8.58
CA GLU A 17 6.64 -12.19 -9.87
C GLU A 17 5.61 -11.87 -10.97
N GLY A 18 4.35 -12.29 -10.78
CA GLY A 18 3.27 -12.16 -11.76
C GLY A 18 2.48 -10.84 -11.68
N GLY A 19 2.80 -9.98 -10.71
CA GLY A 19 2.06 -8.74 -10.46
C GLY A 19 0.73 -8.97 -9.73
N HIS A 20 -0.16 -7.98 -9.80
CA HIS A 20 -1.43 -7.95 -9.07
C HIS A 20 -1.28 -8.14 -7.55
N ASP A 21 -0.14 -7.69 -6.99
CA ASP A 21 0.18 -7.80 -5.56
C ASP A 21 -0.58 -6.73 -4.75
N LEU A 22 -1.87 -6.98 -4.55
CA LEU A 22 -2.80 -6.12 -3.82
C LEU A 22 -3.87 -6.97 -3.12
N ALA A 23 -4.21 -6.58 -1.90
CA ALA A 23 -5.34 -7.14 -1.16
C ALA A 23 -6.08 -6.04 -0.37
N LEU A 24 -7.37 -6.24 -0.13
CA LEU A 24 -8.21 -5.41 0.73
C LEU A 24 -8.51 -6.17 2.03
N VAL A 25 -8.49 -5.45 3.15
CA VAL A 25 -8.85 -6.01 4.47
C VAL A 25 -10.07 -5.27 4.99
N ARG A 26 -11.15 -6.00 5.23
CA ARG A 26 -12.36 -5.47 5.85
C ARG A 26 -12.33 -5.75 7.35
N LEU A 27 -12.44 -4.68 8.14
CA LEU A 27 -12.51 -4.78 9.59
C LEU A 27 -13.91 -5.20 10.03
N GLU A 28 -14.00 -5.99 11.11
CA GLU A 28 -15.28 -6.42 11.68
C GLU A 28 -16.09 -5.25 12.25
N THR A 29 -15.40 -4.25 12.79
CA THR A 29 -16.02 -3.01 13.26
C THR A 29 -15.36 -1.81 12.57
N PRO A 30 -16.15 -0.85 12.04
CA PRO A 30 -15.62 0.38 11.46
C PRO A 30 -14.69 1.13 12.41
N VAL A 31 -13.64 1.74 11.86
CA VAL A 31 -12.71 2.56 12.64
C VAL A 31 -13.23 4.00 12.73
N ALA A 32 -13.26 4.53 13.95
CA ALA A 32 -13.54 5.94 14.18
C ALA A 32 -12.36 6.79 13.71
N LEU A 33 -12.63 7.73 12.81
CA LEU A 33 -11.65 8.72 12.36
C LEU A 33 -11.41 9.78 13.43
N GLY A 34 -10.22 10.36 13.43
CA GLY A 34 -9.85 11.38 14.40
C GLY A 34 -8.42 11.90 14.21
N PRO A 35 -7.85 12.59 15.20
CA PRO A 35 -6.56 13.29 15.04
C PRO A 35 -5.36 12.42 14.68
N ARG A 36 -5.46 11.10 14.92
CA ARG A 36 -4.38 10.12 14.68
C ARG A 36 -4.75 9.06 13.64
N VAL A 37 -5.99 9.06 13.15
CA VAL A 37 -6.50 8.04 12.24
C VAL A 37 -7.31 8.73 11.15
N GLY A 38 -6.80 8.68 9.93
CA GLY A 38 -7.39 9.30 8.75
C GLY A 38 -7.27 8.40 7.52
N THR A 39 -8.02 8.74 6.48
CA THR A 39 -7.98 8.07 5.18
C THR A 39 -6.97 8.74 4.25
N ILE A 40 -6.40 7.99 3.31
CA ILE A 40 -5.61 8.54 2.20
C ILE A 40 -6.44 8.54 0.91
N CYS A 41 -6.20 9.55 0.07
CA CYS A 41 -6.81 9.59 -1.26
C CYS A 41 -6.10 8.60 -2.18
N LEU A 42 -6.88 7.79 -2.90
CA LEU A 42 -6.36 6.98 -4.00
C LEU A 42 -6.22 7.83 -5.27
N PRO A 43 -5.14 7.66 -6.05
CA PRO A 43 -5.02 8.32 -7.34
C PRO A 43 -6.09 7.79 -8.29
N ARG A 44 -6.46 8.61 -9.27
CA ARG A 44 -7.32 8.15 -10.37
C ARG A 44 -6.61 7.07 -11.18
N PRO A 45 -7.35 6.16 -11.83
CA PRO A 45 -6.80 5.27 -12.85
C PRO A 45 -5.82 6.00 -13.77
N ARG A 46 -4.61 5.45 -13.93
CA ARG A 46 -3.58 5.97 -14.84
C ARG A 46 -3.16 7.43 -14.56
N HIS A 47 -3.28 7.88 -13.31
CA HIS A 47 -2.78 9.19 -12.91
C HIS A 47 -1.28 9.33 -13.24
N PRO A 48 -0.86 10.39 -13.94
CA PRO A 48 0.55 10.58 -14.29
C PRO A 48 1.34 11.05 -13.07
N PHE A 49 2.40 10.33 -12.71
CA PHE A 49 3.39 10.77 -11.74
C PHE A 49 4.61 11.33 -12.47
N ALA A 50 4.97 12.58 -12.19
CA ALA A 50 6.14 13.20 -12.82
C ALA A 50 7.43 12.54 -12.31
N PHE A 51 8.33 12.21 -13.24
CA PHE A 51 9.63 11.65 -12.90
C PHE A 51 10.42 12.57 -11.94
N GLY A 52 11.10 11.98 -10.96
CA GLY A 52 11.85 12.73 -9.95
C GLY A 52 11.00 13.40 -8.88
N THR A 53 9.67 13.21 -8.88
CA THR A 53 8.80 13.69 -7.81
C THR A 53 9.12 12.97 -6.50
N PRO A 54 9.47 13.68 -5.41
CA PRO A 54 9.71 13.06 -4.11
C PRO A 54 8.45 12.35 -3.58
N CYS A 55 8.64 11.17 -2.99
CA CYS A 55 7.57 10.37 -2.40
C CYS A 55 7.91 9.97 -0.96
N TRP A 56 6.89 9.55 -0.22
CA TRP A 56 7.02 9.09 1.16
C TRP A 56 6.65 7.62 1.24
N VAL A 57 7.46 6.84 1.93
CA VAL A 57 7.17 5.45 2.29
C VAL A 57 7.40 5.33 3.80
N THR A 58 6.49 4.64 4.48
CA THR A 58 6.54 4.45 5.93
C THR A 58 6.13 3.03 6.29
N GLY A 59 6.67 2.48 7.38
CA GLY A 59 6.38 1.13 7.84
C GLY A 59 7.32 0.71 8.96
N TRP A 60 7.10 -0.49 9.48
CA TRP A 60 7.90 -1.09 10.56
C TRP A 60 8.85 -2.17 10.04
N GLY A 61 9.23 -2.10 8.76
CA GLY A 61 10.12 -3.06 8.12
C GLY A 61 11.55 -3.01 8.65
N ASN A 62 12.37 -3.99 8.25
CA ASN A 62 13.78 -4.01 8.61
C ASN A 62 14.49 -2.77 8.02
N VAL A 63 15.12 -1.98 8.88
CA VAL A 63 15.84 -0.75 8.52
C VAL A 63 17.32 -0.99 8.21
N ALA A 64 17.82 -2.20 8.46
CA ALA A 64 19.18 -2.61 8.17
C ALA A 64 19.18 -3.63 7.03
N GLU A 65 19.98 -3.39 5.99
CA GLU A 65 20.04 -4.32 4.85
C GLU A 65 20.63 -5.69 5.20
N ASN A 66 21.31 -5.85 6.32
CA ASN A 66 21.71 -7.13 6.89
C ASN A 66 21.97 -6.93 8.38
N GLY A 67 21.44 -7.79 9.25
CA GLY A 67 21.42 -7.59 10.70
C GLY A 67 22.79 -7.47 11.38
N GLY A 68 23.34 -6.26 11.43
CA GLY A 68 24.54 -5.96 12.21
C GLY A 68 25.03 -4.52 12.08
N GLY A 69 24.57 -3.63 12.97
CA GLY A 69 25.24 -2.36 13.26
C GLY A 69 24.32 -1.13 13.35
N PRO A 70 24.50 -0.25 14.35
CA PRO A 70 23.69 0.96 14.50
C PRO A 70 24.24 2.10 13.63
N GLY A 71 23.40 2.64 12.77
CA GLY A 71 23.64 3.89 12.04
C GLY A 71 24.13 3.68 10.61
N GLY A 72 23.23 3.91 9.65
CA GLY A 72 23.61 3.95 8.25
C GLY A 72 22.45 3.91 7.26
N MET A 73 21.91 5.10 6.98
CA MET A 73 21.29 5.48 5.70
C MET A 73 19.96 4.82 5.35
N GLY A 74 18.86 5.45 5.78
CA GLY A 74 17.53 5.20 5.21
C GLY A 74 17.52 5.60 3.75
N HIS A 75 17.69 4.63 2.86
CA HIS A 75 17.38 4.80 1.44
C HIS A 75 15.89 5.08 1.32
N TRP A 76 15.54 6.29 0.88
CA TRP A 76 14.18 6.68 0.50
C TRP A 76 13.76 5.85 -0.72
N GLY A 77 13.07 4.75 -0.46
CA GLY A 77 12.59 3.81 -1.47
C GLY A 77 11.57 4.43 -2.42
N LEU A 78 12.07 4.85 -3.58
CA LEU A 78 11.53 4.79 -4.94
C LEU A 78 10.03 5.13 -5.14
N CYS A 79 9.78 6.24 -5.84
CA CYS A 79 8.58 6.43 -6.64
C CYS A 79 8.78 5.69 -7.98
N TRP A 80 8.55 4.38 -7.98
CA TRP A 80 8.23 3.64 -9.20
C TRP A 80 6.82 3.11 -9.07
N GLY A 81 5.87 4.02 -9.26
CA GLY A 81 4.44 3.77 -9.17
C GLY A 81 4.00 3.38 -7.76
N VAL A 82 3.37 4.31 -7.03
CA VAL A 82 2.13 3.89 -6.34
C VAL A 82 1.36 3.16 -7.43
N LEU A 83 1.18 1.84 -7.25
CA LEU A 83 0.78 0.86 -8.25
C LEU A 83 0.04 1.49 -9.43
N GLY A 84 0.30 0.99 -10.63
CA GLY A 84 -0.72 1.05 -11.68
C GLY A 84 -1.97 0.31 -11.21
N LEU A 85 -2.70 0.91 -10.28
CA LEU A 85 -4.07 0.64 -9.94
C LEU A 85 -4.79 1.04 -11.21
N HIS A 86 -4.96 0.05 -12.08
CA HIS A 86 -6.09 0.06 -12.97
C HIS A 86 -7.28 0.42 -12.08
N GLY A 87 -7.98 1.51 -12.40
CA GLY A 87 -9.05 2.05 -11.57
C GLY A 87 -10.30 1.18 -11.52
N GLU A 88 -10.15 -0.10 -11.83
CA GLU A 88 -11.18 -1.13 -11.72
C GLU A 88 -11.17 -1.78 -10.32
N VAL A 89 -10.24 -1.43 -9.42
CA VAL A 89 -10.24 -2.03 -8.07
C VAL A 89 -11.55 -1.72 -7.34
N LEU A 90 -12.03 -0.48 -7.28
CA LEU A 90 -13.30 -0.23 -6.57
C LEU A 90 -14.53 -0.65 -7.39
N ASP A 91 -14.50 -0.43 -8.71
CA ASP A 91 -15.64 -0.74 -9.59
C ASP A 91 -15.91 -2.25 -9.74
N HIS A 92 -14.88 -3.11 -9.65
CA HIS A 92 -15.03 -4.57 -9.74
C HIS A 92 -15.36 -5.22 -8.38
N TRP A 93 -14.94 -4.62 -7.26
CA TRP A 93 -15.23 -5.11 -5.90
C TRP A 93 -16.55 -4.60 -5.32
N GLY A 94 -17.30 -3.77 -6.05
CA GLY A 94 -18.65 -3.34 -5.67
C GLY A 94 -18.71 -2.46 -4.42
N LEU A 95 -17.70 -1.59 -4.22
CA LEU A 95 -17.62 -0.61 -3.12
C LEU A 95 -17.80 0.83 -3.62
#